data_AF-A0A383E3X9-F1
#
_entry.id   AF-A0A383E3X9-F1
#
_cell.length_a   1.000
_cell.length_b   1.000
_cell.length_c   1.000
_cell.angle_alpha   90.00
_cell.angle_beta   90.00
_cell.angle_gamma   90.00
#
_symmetry.space_group_name_H-M   'P 1'
#
loop_
_entity.id
_entity.type
_entity.pdbx_description
1 polymer ?
#
loop_
_entity_poly.entity_id
_entity_poly.type
_entity_poly.pdbx_seq_one_letter_code
_entity_poly.pdbx_strand_id
1 'polypeptide(L)'
;MKRRTYKELHQYQLGMIDWMLNNEKCALWAGVGLGKTVTALTALDKLLKQKQIHKILVIAPLRVAKFVWPNEPAQWEHLGHIKCAVIHGTRVERERLLESSAPIHVVNKEMVQWLVKTMIE
;
A
#
# COMPACT_ATOMS: atom_id res chain seq x y z
N MET A 1 -16.38 -15.64 -3.29
CA MET A 1 -16.64 -14.37 -4.02
C MET A 1 -15.63 -14.26 -5.15
N LYS A 2 -16.05 -13.92 -6.38
CA LYS A 2 -15.15 -13.79 -7.54
C LYS A 2 -14.22 -12.59 -7.32
N ARG A 3 -12.89 -12.78 -7.42
CA ARG A 3 -11.92 -11.68 -7.39
C ARG A 3 -11.89 -10.99 -8.75
N ARG A 4 -11.65 -9.67 -8.75
CA ARG A 4 -11.44 -8.88 -9.97
C ARG A 4 -10.07 -9.19 -10.56
N THR A 5 -9.95 -9.08 -11.87
CA THR A 5 -8.73 -9.34 -12.63
C THR A 5 -8.08 -8.03 -13.07
N TYR A 6 -6.82 -8.07 -13.48
CA TYR A 6 -6.12 -6.89 -14.03
C TYR A 6 -6.87 -6.26 -15.21
N LYS A 7 -7.57 -7.07 -16.02
CA LYS A 7 -8.34 -6.60 -17.20
C LYS A 7 -9.56 -5.76 -16.83
N GLU A 8 -10.00 -5.80 -15.58
CA GLU A 8 -11.12 -5.00 -15.07
C GLU A 8 -10.68 -3.62 -14.56
N LEU A 9 -9.40 -3.27 -14.66
CA LEU A 9 -8.94 -1.91 -14.43
C LEU A 9 -9.46 -0.97 -15.51
N HIS A 10 -9.99 0.17 -15.10
CA HIS A 10 -10.45 1.21 -16.03
C HIS A 10 -9.27 1.91 -16.70
N GLN A 11 -9.49 2.46 -17.90
CA GLN A 11 -8.46 3.18 -18.67
C GLN A 11 -7.80 4.32 -17.87
N TYR A 12 -8.57 5.06 -17.07
CA TYR A 12 -8.01 6.11 -16.23
C TYR A 12 -7.10 5.57 -15.11
N GLN A 13 -7.33 4.33 -14.63
CA GLN A 13 -6.43 3.68 -13.66
C GLN A 13 -5.14 3.25 -14.33
N LEU A 14 -5.19 2.76 -15.56
CA LEU A 14 -3.99 2.45 -16.34
C LEU A 14 -3.14 3.70 -16.55
N GLY A 15 -3.76 4.83 -16.92
CA GLY A 15 -3.06 6.10 -17.03
C GLY A 15 -2.42 6.57 -15.71
N MET A 16 -3.11 6.42 -14.57
CA MET A 16 -2.52 6.72 -13.27
C MET A 16 -1.39 5.76 -12.87
N ILE A 17 -1.49 4.47 -13.21
CA ILE A 17 -0.41 3.49 -12.99
C ILE A 17 0.83 3.89 -13.79
N ASP A 18 0.67 4.18 -15.08
CA ASP A 18 1.79 4.57 -15.94
C ASP A 18 2.40 5.89 -15.48
N TRP A 19 1.59 6.85 -15.01
CA TRP A 19 2.10 8.07 -14.39
C TRP A 19 2.97 7.78 -13.18
N MET A 20 2.54 6.89 -12.27
CA MET A 20 3.34 6.51 -11.09
C MET A 20 4.65 5.80 -11.46
N LEU A 21 4.64 4.95 -12.50
CA LEU A 21 5.82 4.20 -12.92
C LEU A 21 6.88 5.07 -13.59
N ASN A 22 6.46 6.16 -14.25
CA ASN A 22 7.35 7.06 -14.98
C ASN A 22 7.85 8.26 -14.13
N ASN A 23 7.38 8.40 -12.89
CA ASN A 23 7.72 9.53 -12.04
C ASN A 23 8.16 9.03 -10.64
N GLU A 24 9.43 9.23 -10.29
CA GLU A 24 9.97 8.87 -8.97
C GLU A 24 9.18 9.52 -7.82
N LYS A 25 8.74 10.76 -8.03
CA LYS A 25 7.90 11.52 -7.11
C LYS A 25 6.68 12.03 -7.88
N CYS A 26 5.50 11.64 -7.43
CA CYS A 26 4.26 12.06 -8.06
C CYS A 26 3.14 12.24 -7.04
N ALA A 27 2.07 12.88 -7.49
CA ALA A 27 0.81 12.91 -6.79
C ALA A 27 -0.32 12.61 -7.78
N LEU A 28 -1.37 11.98 -7.28
CA LEU A 28 -2.54 11.56 -8.03
C LEU A 28 -3.79 12.21 -7.44
N TRP A 29 -4.44 13.07 -8.22
CA TRP A 29 -5.70 13.70 -7.83
C TRP A 29 -6.85 12.96 -8.49
N ALA A 30 -7.52 12.12 -7.70
CA ALA A 30 -8.64 11.32 -8.16
C ALA A 30 -9.78 11.33 -7.14
N GLY A 31 -11.00 11.47 -7.64
CA GLY A 31 -12.23 11.48 -6.85
C GLY A 31 -12.43 10.21 -6.00
N VAL A 32 -13.33 10.30 -5.02
CA VAL A 32 -13.75 9.15 -4.21
C VAL A 32 -14.34 8.08 -5.12
N GLY A 33 -14.04 6.79 -4.85
CA GLY A 33 -14.54 5.68 -5.66
C GLY A 33 -13.74 5.36 -6.93
N LEU A 34 -12.80 6.21 -7.36
CA LEU A 34 -12.00 5.97 -8.58
C LEU A 34 -10.86 4.93 -8.41
N GLY A 35 -10.89 4.11 -7.36
CA GLY A 35 -9.91 3.03 -7.17
C GLY A 35 -8.46 3.51 -7.03
N LYS A 36 -8.24 4.57 -6.25
CA LYS A 36 -6.89 5.09 -5.93
C LYS A 36 -5.98 4.01 -5.32
N THR A 37 -6.50 3.23 -4.38
CA THR A 37 -5.73 2.21 -3.68
C THR A 37 -5.29 1.09 -4.60
N VAL A 38 -6.19 0.51 -5.41
CA VAL A 38 -5.82 -0.54 -6.37
C VAL A 38 -4.82 -0.02 -7.41
N THR A 39 -4.98 1.22 -7.87
CA THR A 39 -4.05 1.88 -8.80
C THR A 39 -2.65 1.92 -8.21
N ALA A 40 -2.51 2.45 -6.98
CA ALA A 40 -1.23 2.52 -6.30
C ALA A 40 -0.65 1.13 -6.04
N LEU A 41 -1.45 0.19 -5.52
CA LEU A 41 -1.02 -1.19 -5.30
C LEU A 41 -0.52 -1.86 -6.58
N THR A 42 -1.19 -1.62 -7.71
CA THR A 42 -0.81 -2.20 -8.99
C THR A 42 0.50 -1.64 -9.51
N ALA A 43 0.75 -0.33 -9.38
CA ALA A 43 2.03 0.27 -9.73
C ALA A 43 3.16 -0.24 -8.82
N LEU A 44 2.92 -0.25 -7.50
CA LEU A 44 3.90 -0.69 -6.51
C LEU A 44 4.25 -2.18 -6.64
N ASP A 45 3.27 -3.04 -6.94
CA ASP A 45 3.50 -4.47 -7.20
C ASP A 45 4.41 -4.70 -8.42
N LYS A 46 4.24 -3.89 -9.49
CA LYS A 46 5.13 -3.93 -10.65
C LYS A 46 6.57 -3.57 -10.26
N LEU A 47 6.76 -2.51 -9.48
CA LEU A 47 8.09 -2.10 -9.02
C LEU A 47 8.74 -3.15 -8.10
N LEU A 48 7.96 -3.79 -7.21
CA LEU A 48 8.42 -4.89 -6.37
C LEU A 48 8.86 -6.10 -7.22
N LYS A 49 8.04 -6.52 -8.19
CA LYS A 49 8.34 -7.66 -9.08
C LYS A 49 9.58 -7.40 -9.94
N GLN A 50 9.80 -6.15 -10.34
CA GLN A 50 10.98 -5.71 -11.08
C GLN A 50 12.20 -5.46 -10.17
N LYS A 51 12.08 -5.65 -8.85
CA LYS A 51 13.12 -5.41 -7.84
C LYS A 51 13.66 -3.96 -7.85
N GLN A 52 12.85 -3.01 -8.31
CA GLN A 52 13.18 -1.59 -8.25
C GLN A 52 12.98 -1.03 -6.83
N ILE A 53 12.06 -1.63 -6.07
CA ILE A 53 11.82 -1.33 -4.66
C ILE A 53 11.72 -2.64 -3.86
N HIS A 54 11.95 -2.55 -2.55
CA HIS A 54 12.00 -3.72 -1.66
C HIS A 54 11.00 -3.65 -0.50
N LYS A 55 10.73 -2.44 0.00
CA LYS A 55 9.80 -2.18 1.11
C LYS A 55 9.02 -0.90 0.81
N ILE A 56 7.76 -0.87 1.24
CA ILE A 56 6.84 0.24 1.04
C ILE A 56 6.31 0.67 2.41
N LEU A 57 6.39 1.97 2.70
CA LEU A 57 5.73 2.59 3.83
C LEU A 57 4.49 3.35 3.36
N VAL A 58 3.35 3.01 3.93
CA VAL A 58 2.08 3.69 3.71
C VAL A 58 1.70 4.44 4.96
N ILE A 59 1.52 5.76 4.84
CA ILE A 59 1.01 6.61 5.92
C ILE A 59 -0.41 7.02 5.54
N ALA A 60 -1.39 6.70 6.39
CA ALA A 60 -2.80 6.97 6.11
C ALA A 60 -3.59 7.29 7.38
N PRO A 61 -4.79 7.90 7.27
CA PRO A 61 -5.72 7.99 8.40
C PRO A 61 -6.05 6.59 8.95
N LEU A 62 -6.26 6.48 10.26
CA LEU A 62 -6.41 5.20 10.97
C LEU A 62 -7.38 4.21 10.31
N ARG A 63 -8.55 4.68 9.86
CA ARG A 63 -9.54 3.81 9.19
C ARG A 63 -9.03 3.25 7.86
N VAL A 64 -8.37 4.07 7.06
CA VAL A 64 -7.80 3.68 5.76
C VAL A 64 -6.65 2.69 5.98
N ALA A 65 -5.78 2.98 6.96
CA ALA A 65 -4.69 2.09 7.34
C ALA A 65 -5.19 0.71 7.78
N LYS A 66 -6.22 0.66 8.62
CA LYS A 66 -6.76 -0.59 9.19
C LYS A 66 -7.62 -1.41 8.22
N PHE A 67 -8.40 -0.76 7.35
CA PHE A 67 -9.46 -1.47 6.62
C PHE A 67 -9.34 -1.41 5.11
N VAL A 68 -8.61 -0.45 4.53
CA VAL A 68 -8.50 -0.33 3.08
C VAL A 68 -7.26 -1.08 2.59
N TRP A 69 -6.08 -0.70 3.06
CA TRP A 69 -4.81 -1.28 2.60
C TRP A 69 -4.65 -2.79 2.82
N PRO A 70 -5.06 -3.40 3.95
CA PRO A 70 -4.94 -4.85 4.09
C PRO A 70 -6.01 -5.64 3.32
N ASN A 71 -7.16 -5.03 3.00
CA ASN A 71 -8.29 -5.73 2.39
C ASN A 71 -8.38 -5.54 0.87
N GLU A 72 -7.94 -4.40 0.33
CA GLU A 72 -7.98 -4.12 -1.10
C GLU A 72 -7.26 -5.20 -1.93
N PRO A 73 -6.03 -5.67 -1.57
CA PRO A 73 -5.35 -6.70 -2.36
C PRO A 73 -6.15 -7.99 -2.50
N ALA A 74 -6.93 -8.38 -1.48
CA ALA A 74 -7.73 -9.61 -1.50
C ALA A 74 -8.90 -9.56 -2.48
N GLN A 75 -9.28 -8.37 -2.94
CA GLN A 75 -10.34 -8.17 -3.94
C GLN A 75 -9.85 -8.41 -5.38
N TRP A 76 -8.52 -8.44 -5.60
CA TRP A 76 -7.91 -8.50 -6.92
C TRP A 76 -7.00 -9.73 -7.04
N GLU A 77 -7.17 -10.48 -8.13
CA GLU A 77 -6.40 -11.71 -8.38
C GLU A 77 -4.91 -11.43 -8.48
N HIS A 78 -4.51 -10.40 -9.23
CA HIS A 78 -3.10 -10.05 -9.47
C HIS A 78 -2.39 -9.45 -8.27
N LEU A 79 -3.11 -9.07 -7.22
CA LEU A 79 -2.58 -8.49 -5.98
C LEU A 79 -2.75 -9.43 -4.77
N GLY A 80 -3.41 -10.58 -4.93
CA GLY A 80 -3.78 -11.45 -3.81
C GLY A 80 -2.59 -12.02 -3.02
N HIS A 81 -1.38 -11.98 -3.58
CA HIS A 81 -0.13 -12.36 -2.91
C HIS A 81 0.41 -11.28 -1.98
N ILE A 82 -0.01 -10.01 -2.14
CA ILE A 82 0.49 -8.90 -1.35
C ILE A 82 0.00 -9.02 0.09
N LYS A 83 0.94 -8.88 1.03
CA LYS A 83 0.69 -8.84 2.47
C LYS A 83 1.02 -7.45 3.01
N CYS A 84 0.11 -6.90 3.80
CA CYS A 84 0.28 -5.62 4.47
C CYS A 84 0.43 -5.85 5.98
N ALA A 85 1.52 -5.36 6.56
CA ALA A 85 1.70 -5.28 8.01
C ALA A 85 1.12 -3.95 8.51
N VAL A 86 -0.04 -4.01 9.18
CA VAL A 86 -0.69 -2.82 9.73
C VAL A 86 -0.15 -2.55 11.12
N ILE A 87 0.78 -1.61 11.25
CA ILE A 87 1.46 -1.27 12.51
C ILE A 87 0.47 -0.59 13.46
N HIS A 88 -0.15 -1.38 14.32
CA HIS A 88 -1.14 -0.97 15.30
C HIS A 88 -1.12 -1.93 16.51
N GLY A 89 -1.77 -1.53 17.61
CA GLY A 89 -1.82 -2.31 18.85
C GLY A 89 -0.84 -1.79 19.90
N THR A 90 -0.46 -2.67 20.82
CA THR A 90 0.55 -2.45 21.86
C THR A 90 1.93 -2.19 21.27
N ARG A 91 2.88 -1.71 22.09
CA ARG A 91 4.25 -1.46 21.65
C ARG A 91 4.92 -2.71 21.05
N VAL A 92 4.80 -3.85 21.75
CA VAL A 92 5.37 -5.13 21.33
C VAL A 92 4.80 -5.60 20.00
N GLU A 93 3.49 -5.47 19.79
CA GLU A 93 2.86 -5.83 18.51
C GLU A 93 3.36 -4.95 17.37
N ARG A 94 3.52 -3.64 17.61
CA ARG A 94 4.02 -2.71 16.60
C ARG A 94 5.47 -3.00 16.21
N GLU A 95 6.34 -3.26 17.18
CA GLU A 95 7.75 -3.61 16.94
C GLU A 95 7.84 -4.92 16.13
N ARG A 96 7.10 -5.96 16.53
CA ARG A 96 7.01 -7.22 15.76
C ARG A 96 6.53 -7.01 14.32
N LEU A 97 5.53 -6.16 14.12
CA LEU A 97 4.99 -5.88 12.78
C LEU A 97 5.96 -5.07 11.93
N LEU A 98 6.74 -4.19 12.55
CA LEU A 98 7.78 -3.41 11.89
C LEU A 98 8.93 -4.30 11.39
N GLU A 99 9.28 -5.33 12.14
CA GLU A 99 10.29 -6.33 11.78
C GLU A 99 9.80 -7.40 10.79
N SER A 100 8.51 -7.34 10.39
CA SER A 100 7.93 -8.38 9.55
C SER A 100 8.53 -8.40 8.14
N SER A 101 8.49 -9.57 7.51
CA SER A 101 8.90 -9.74 6.10
C SER A 101 7.90 -9.15 5.11
N ALA A 102 6.78 -8.56 5.56
CA ALA A 102 5.79 -7.98 4.67
C ALA A 102 6.41 -6.90 3.76
N PRO A 103 6.06 -6.85 2.46
CA PRO A 103 6.56 -5.82 1.57
C PRO A 103 5.95 -4.44 1.85
N ILE A 104 4.73 -4.39 2.40
CA ILE A 104 4.00 -3.15 2.69
C ILE A 104 3.79 -3.02 4.20
N HIS A 105 4.25 -1.91 4.78
CA HIS A 105 3.98 -1.52 6.16
C HIS A 105 3.05 -0.31 6.17
N VAL A 106 1.96 -0.42 6.91
CA VAL A 106 0.90 0.60 6.95
C VAL A 106 0.83 1.17 8.35
N VAL A 107 0.97 2.49 8.46
CA VAL A 107 0.99 3.22 9.73
C VAL A 107 -0.03 4.36 9.73
N ASN A 108 -0.63 4.62 10.89
CA ASN A 108 -1.45 5.81 11.09
C ASN A 108 -0.56 7.06 11.15
N LYS A 109 -1.02 8.18 10.58
CA LYS A 109 -0.30 9.47 10.61
C LYS A 109 0.19 9.87 12.01
N GLU A 110 -0.60 9.59 13.06
CA GLU A 110 -0.27 9.94 14.45
C GLU A 110 0.91 9.13 15.01
N MET A 111 1.21 7.98 14.42
CA MET A 111 2.27 7.07 14.86
C MET A 111 3.62 7.36 14.19
N VAL A 112 3.70 8.33 13.29
CA VAL A 112 4.93 8.66 12.55
C VAL A 112 6.05 9.10 13.49
N GLN A 113 5.75 9.90 14.52
CA GLN A 113 6.76 10.32 15.51
C GLN A 113 7.37 9.12 16.24
N TRP A 114 6.53 8.17 16.68
CA TRP A 114 7.00 6.94 17.31
C TRP A 114 7.83 6.09 16.34
N LEU A 115 7.40 5.98 15.08
CA LEU A 115 8.11 5.22 14.04
C LEU A 115 9.53 5.79 13.80
N VAL A 116 9.64 7.11 13.65
CA VAL A 116 10.94 7.80 13.47
C VAL A 116 11.86 7.53 14.65
N LYS A 117 11.38 7.74 15.88
CA LYS A 117 12.12 7.46 17.10
C LYS A 117 12.57 6.00 17.25
N THR A 118 11.83 5.07 16.65
CA THR A 118 12.15 3.63 16.77
C THR A 118 13.12 3.17 15.69
N MET A 119 13.16 3.84 14.52
CA MET A 119 13.93 3.40 13.36
C MET A 119 15.22 4.20 13.11
N ILE A 120 15.28 5.45 13.56
CA ILE A 120 16.35 6.40 13.19
C ILE A 120 17.15 6.85 14.40
N GLU A 121 16.53 6.89 15.58
CA GLU A 121 17.16 7.22 16.86
C GLU A 121 17.57 5.95 17.62
#